data_AF-A0A7L2RLN7-F1
#
_entry.id   AF-A0A7L2RLN7-F1
#
_cell.length_a   1.000
_cell.length_b   1.000
_cell.length_c   1.000
_cell.angle_alpha   90.00
_cell.angle_beta   90.00
_cell.angle_gamma   90.00
#
_symmetry.space_group_name_H-M   'P 1'
#
loop_
_entity.id
_entity.type
_entity.pdbx_description
1 polymer ?
#
loop_
_entity_poly.entity_id
_entity_poly.type
_entity_poly.pdbx_seq_one_letter_code
_entity_poly.pdbx_strand_id
1 'polypeptide(L)'
;MAVAEAQLYAKVPNKHRSKSTSALLESLLAKGFPAHIAQKALVATGQKTIEDAVKWLHSHCNDPSLEDPIPQEYALYLCPTGCLNNRLQEFWKESKRQCGKNRAHEVFPHITLCDFFTCEDQKVEILYDTLKRVGDIFSQCFPPSISLTLHASPSYLGFFIDDIHTNVLRDFAQAFSSEASAMADCHVKPCLKQFHLTLAHKFYPHHQKTLEQLAKCINPEEPCQWVAALYSRDMRFVHYQRLRALFQYKPQNIDELMIKAGDFIYVDPMHQCDVSEGWVIGISHRTGCRGFLPENYTEKAHESDTWVKHREYVFVTASRSSTQTEREPNVKLNGEAHNPSISGSRTSALSLQ
;
A
#
# COMPACT_ATOMS: atom_id res chain seq x y z
N MET A 1 -4.03 19.87 -33.37
CA MET A 1 -4.29 18.42 -33.36
C MET A 1 -4.78 18.00 -31.97
N ALA A 2 -5.97 18.47 -31.59
CA ALA A 2 -6.48 18.47 -30.20
C ALA A 2 -7.93 17.94 -30.15
N VAL A 3 -8.20 16.80 -30.79
CA VAL A 3 -9.57 16.26 -30.92
C VAL A 3 -9.65 14.74 -30.65
N ALA A 4 -8.62 14.12 -30.05
CA ALA A 4 -8.56 12.66 -29.91
C ALA A 4 -8.89 12.09 -28.50
N GLU A 5 -9.04 12.90 -27.45
CA GLU A 5 -9.12 12.36 -26.08
C GLU A 5 -10.51 12.41 -25.42
N ALA A 6 -11.55 12.90 -26.10
CA ALA A 6 -12.86 13.17 -25.48
C ALA A 6 -13.97 12.13 -25.72
N GLN A 7 -13.68 10.93 -26.25
CA GLN A 7 -14.73 9.94 -26.63
C GLN A 7 -14.65 8.57 -25.94
N LEU A 8 -14.07 8.46 -24.74
CA LEU A 8 -13.95 7.17 -24.02
C LEU A 8 -15.12 6.78 -23.10
N TYR A 9 -16.17 7.59 -22.96
CA TYR A 9 -17.24 7.33 -21.99
C TYR A 9 -18.57 7.05 -22.68
N ALA A 10 -18.68 5.83 -23.23
CA ALA A 10 -19.97 5.28 -23.62
C ALA A 10 -20.78 4.93 -22.37
N LYS A 11 -22.02 5.42 -22.31
CA LYS A 11 -23.01 5.09 -21.28
C LYS A 11 -23.27 3.58 -21.27
N VAL A 12 -22.98 2.89 -20.16
CA VAL A 12 -23.31 1.47 -19.98
C VAL A 12 -24.63 1.33 -19.20
N PRO A 13 -25.56 0.47 -19.65
CA PRO A 13 -26.86 0.30 -19.02
C PRO A 13 -26.75 -0.45 -17.69
N ASN A 14 -27.50 0.04 -16.70
CA ASN A 14 -27.58 -0.51 -15.36
C ASN A 14 -28.49 -1.74 -15.34
N LYS A 15 -27.93 -2.95 -15.41
CA LYS A 15 -28.66 -4.20 -15.10
C LYS A 15 -27.72 -5.39 -14.92
N HIS A 16 -27.13 -5.55 -13.73
CA HIS A 16 -26.76 -6.87 -13.20
C HIS A 16 -26.92 -6.91 -11.68
N ARG A 17 -27.84 -7.77 -11.21
CA ARG A 17 -27.99 -8.11 -9.78
C ARG A 17 -26.77 -8.92 -9.34
N SER A 18 -25.90 -8.32 -8.52
CA SER A 18 -24.79 -9.02 -7.86
C SER A 18 -25.27 -9.80 -6.63
N LYS A 19 -24.70 -10.99 -6.44
CA LYS A 19 -24.85 -11.85 -5.26
C LYS A 19 -24.18 -11.18 -4.05
N SER A 20 -24.88 -11.20 -2.91
CA SER A 20 -24.45 -10.72 -1.58
C SER A 20 -23.89 -9.29 -1.57
N THR A 21 -24.78 -8.30 -1.41
CA THR A 21 -24.38 -6.94 -1.06
C THR A 21 -23.57 -6.97 0.24
N SER A 22 -22.38 -6.35 0.25
CA SER A 22 -21.55 -6.28 1.45
C SER A 22 -22.35 -5.66 2.61
N ALA A 23 -22.23 -6.22 3.82
CA ALA A 23 -22.90 -5.69 5.01
C ALA A 23 -22.55 -4.21 5.26
N LEU A 24 -21.36 -3.78 4.83
CA LEU A 24 -20.94 -2.38 4.89
C LEU A 24 -21.80 -1.50 3.97
N LEU A 25 -22.06 -1.95 2.74
CA LEU A 25 -22.89 -1.23 1.78
C LEU A 25 -24.35 -1.18 2.26
N GLU A 26 -24.91 -2.28 2.73
CA GLU A 26 -26.29 -2.31 3.27
C GLU A 26 -26.46 -1.30 4.42
N SER A 27 -25.47 -1.20 5.32
CA SER A 27 -25.48 -0.21 6.41
C SER A 27 -25.46 1.24 5.90
N LEU A 28 -24.66 1.56 4.87
CA LEU A 28 -24.64 2.89 4.27
C LEU A 28 -25.95 3.22 3.55
N LEU A 29 -26.55 2.25 2.85
CA LEU A 29 -27.86 2.40 2.22
C LEU A 29 -28.95 2.66 3.27
N ALA A 30 -28.92 1.95 4.40
CA ALA A 30 -29.85 2.16 5.51
C ALA A 30 -29.69 3.55 6.16
N LYS A 31 -28.51 4.17 6.06
CA LYS A 31 -28.25 5.56 6.46
C LYS A 31 -28.71 6.60 5.41
N GLY A 32 -29.23 6.16 4.26
CA GLY A 32 -29.79 7.01 3.22
C GLY A 32 -28.80 7.47 2.14
N PHE A 33 -27.56 6.96 2.13
CA PHE A 33 -26.61 7.30 1.08
C PHE A 33 -26.97 6.61 -0.24
N PRO A 34 -26.89 7.31 -1.39
CA PRO A 34 -27.08 6.68 -2.70
C PRO A 34 -26.08 5.54 -2.93
N ALA A 35 -26.51 4.45 -3.56
CA ALA A 35 -25.70 3.24 -3.70
C ALA A 35 -24.34 3.46 -4.36
N HIS A 36 -24.29 4.23 -5.45
CA HIS A 36 -23.05 4.52 -6.16
C HIS A 36 -22.06 5.36 -5.32
N ILE A 37 -22.58 6.31 -4.53
CA ILE A 37 -21.78 7.15 -3.61
C ILE A 37 -21.27 6.34 -2.41
N ALA A 38 -22.13 5.51 -1.82
CA ALA A 38 -21.76 4.60 -0.75
C ALA A 38 -20.65 3.63 -1.21
N GLN A 39 -20.78 3.07 -2.42
CA GLN A 39 -19.78 2.18 -2.99
C GLN A 39 -18.45 2.91 -3.25
N LYS A 40 -18.48 4.11 -3.83
CA LYS A 40 -17.27 4.93 -4.03
C LYS A 40 -16.55 5.19 -2.71
N ALA A 41 -17.28 5.56 -1.66
CA ALA A 41 -16.70 5.82 -0.34
C ALA A 41 -16.07 4.58 0.29
N LEU A 42 -16.73 3.43 0.17
CA LEU A 42 -16.19 2.15 0.61
C LEU A 42 -14.87 1.84 -0.11
N VAL A 43 -14.84 1.99 -1.43
CA VAL A 43 -13.63 1.72 -2.22
C VAL A 43 -12.52 2.72 -1.88
N ALA A 44 -12.82 4.01 -1.77
CA ALA A 44 -11.88 5.07 -1.37
C ALA A 44 -11.28 4.89 0.03
N THR A 45 -11.88 4.02 0.86
CA THR A 45 -11.41 3.70 2.21
C THR A 45 -10.92 2.25 2.35
N GLY A 46 -10.82 1.52 1.25
CA GLY A 46 -10.34 0.13 1.21
C GLY A 46 -11.32 -0.89 1.76
N GLN A 47 -12.60 -0.50 1.90
CA GLN A 47 -13.69 -1.31 2.46
C GLN A 47 -13.31 -1.91 3.82
N LYS A 48 -12.75 -1.08 4.71
CA LYS A 48 -12.26 -1.51 6.04
C LYS A 48 -13.35 -1.43 7.09
N THR A 49 -13.97 -0.28 7.25
CA THR A 49 -14.98 -0.01 8.28
C THR A 49 -16.09 0.88 7.72
N ILE A 50 -17.27 0.83 8.35
CA ILE A 50 -18.38 1.73 8.01
C ILE A 50 -18.01 3.15 8.43
N GLU A 51 -17.34 3.30 9.57
CA GLU A 51 -16.94 4.57 10.17
C GLU A 51 -16.02 5.35 9.25
N ASP A 52 -15.04 4.70 8.63
CA ASP A 52 -14.14 5.34 7.66
C ASP A 52 -14.89 5.81 6.41
N ALA A 53 -15.77 4.97 5.86
CA ALA A 53 -16.58 5.33 4.69
C ALA A 53 -17.53 6.50 4.99
N VAL A 54 -18.22 6.46 6.14
CA VAL A 54 -19.08 7.56 6.60
C VAL A 54 -18.26 8.83 6.79
N LYS A 55 -17.09 8.77 7.42
CA LYS A 55 -16.21 9.93 7.59
C LYS A 55 -15.74 10.50 6.26
N TRP A 56 -15.42 9.64 5.29
CA TRP A 56 -15.05 10.04 3.94
C TRP A 56 -16.20 10.78 3.25
N LEU A 57 -17.42 10.24 3.31
CA LEU A 57 -18.64 10.85 2.74
C LEU A 57 -18.90 12.24 3.30
N HIS A 58 -18.82 12.40 4.63
CA HIS A 58 -19.00 13.70 5.27
C HIS A 58 -17.90 14.69 4.87
N SER A 59 -16.68 14.23 4.65
CA SER A 59 -15.57 15.09 4.25
C SER A 59 -15.67 15.54 2.79
N HIS A 60 -16.29 14.73 1.93
CA HIS A 60 -16.48 14.99 0.50
C HIS A 60 -17.87 15.56 0.17
N CYS A 61 -18.64 16.05 1.14
CA CYS A 61 -19.99 16.56 0.90
C CYS A 61 -20.05 17.74 -0.08
N ASN A 62 -18.93 18.47 -0.24
CA ASN A 62 -18.77 19.59 -1.18
C ASN A 62 -17.83 19.24 -2.35
N ASP A 63 -17.49 17.96 -2.54
CA ASP A 63 -16.68 17.52 -3.67
C ASP A 63 -17.51 17.63 -4.97
N PRO A 64 -17.12 18.50 -5.92
CA PRO A 64 -17.87 18.70 -7.17
C PRO A 64 -17.90 17.46 -8.08
N SER A 65 -17.03 16.50 -7.80
CA SER A 65 -16.83 15.27 -8.59
C SER A 65 -17.26 14.01 -7.83
N LEU A 66 -17.97 14.17 -6.72
CA LEU A 66 -18.43 13.06 -5.88
C LEU A 66 -19.31 12.08 -6.66
N GLU A 67 -20.12 12.55 -7.60
CA GLU A 67 -21.05 11.71 -8.38
C GLU A 67 -20.43 11.16 -9.68
N ASP A 68 -19.24 11.61 -10.08
CA ASP A 68 -18.64 11.20 -11.35
C ASP A 68 -18.36 9.70 -11.36
N PRO A 69 -18.75 8.94 -12.40
CA PRO A 69 -18.57 7.48 -12.43
C PRO A 69 -17.14 7.09 -12.83
N ILE A 70 -16.15 7.66 -12.13
CA ILE A 70 -14.72 7.47 -12.40
C ILE A 70 -14.21 6.36 -11.48
N PRO A 71 -13.83 5.19 -12.02
CA PRO A 71 -13.33 4.08 -11.22
C PRO A 71 -11.95 4.40 -10.66
N GLN A 72 -11.55 3.66 -9.64
CA GLN A 72 -10.16 3.69 -9.19
C GLN A 72 -9.27 2.85 -10.10
N GLU A 73 -7.99 3.18 -10.08
CA GLU A 73 -6.95 2.41 -10.74
C GLU A 73 -6.21 1.58 -9.70
N TYR A 74 -6.07 0.29 -9.95
CA TYR A 74 -5.54 -0.72 -9.05
C TYR A 74 -4.19 -1.25 -9.53
N ALA A 75 -3.40 -1.71 -8.57
CA ALA A 75 -2.19 -2.48 -8.84
C ALA A 75 -2.05 -3.62 -7.83
N LEU A 76 -1.58 -4.77 -8.33
CA LEU A 76 -1.20 -5.91 -7.50
C LEU A 76 0.32 -5.95 -7.38
N TYR A 77 0.80 -5.84 -6.14
CA TYR A 77 2.21 -5.85 -5.81
C TYR A 77 2.56 -7.02 -4.90
N LEU A 78 3.74 -7.59 -5.10
CA LEU A 78 4.37 -8.45 -4.11
C LEU A 78 5.33 -7.62 -3.26
N CYS A 79 5.02 -7.51 -1.97
CA CYS A 79 5.73 -6.64 -1.03
C CYS A 79 6.54 -7.49 -0.05
N PRO A 80 7.83 -7.18 0.19
CA PRO A 80 8.59 -7.77 1.28
C PRO A 80 8.11 -7.17 2.61
N THR A 81 8.16 -7.98 3.68
CA THR A 81 7.90 -7.53 5.05
C THR A 81 8.97 -8.06 6.00
N GLY A 82 9.01 -7.56 7.24
CA GLY A 82 10.02 -7.99 8.23
C GLY A 82 11.41 -7.42 7.95
N CYS A 83 12.45 -8.23 8.20
CA CYS A 83 13.85 -7.79 8.22
C CYS A 83 14.32 -7.23 6.88
N LEU A 84 14.00 -7.91 5.77
CA LEU A 84 14.37 -7.42 4.43
C LEU A 84 13.75 -6.05 4.14
N ASN A 85 12.47 -5.85 4.46
CA ASN A 85 11.82 -4.55 4.28
C ASN A 85 12.51 -3.46 5.11
N ASN A 86 12.88 -3.75 6.36
CA ASN A 86 13.59 -2.77 7.21
C ASN A 86 14.92 -2.35 6.57
N ARG A 87 15.69 -3.28 6.00
CA ARG A 87 16.94 -2.98 5.27
C ARG A 87 16.70 -2.15 4.01
N LEU A 88 15.63 -2.43 3.27
CA LEU A 88 15.24 -1.64 2.08
C LEU A 88 14.88 -0.20 2.47
N GLN A 89 14.15 -0.02 3.58
CA GLN A 89 13.82 1.30 4.12
C GLN A 89 15.06 2.06 4.61
N GLU A 90 16.00 1.38 5.28
CA GLU A 90 17.29 1.97 5.66
C GLU A 90 18.08 2.43 4.44
N PHE A 91 18.18 1.60 3.40
CA PHE A 91 18.80 1.96 2.14
C PHE A 91 18.15 3.21 1.52
N TRP A 92 16.81 3.33 1.54
CA TRP A 92 16.13 4.52 1.02
C TRP A 92 16.37 5.77 1.84
N LYS A 93 16.32 5.66 3.17
CA LYS A 93 16.65 6.77 4.05
C LYS A 93 18.05 7.30 3.74
N GLU A 94 19.02 6.41 3.61
CA GLU A 94 20.41 6.79 3.43
C GLU A 94 20.73 7.25 2.00
N SER A 95 20.17 6.59 0.98
CA SER A 95 20.30 7.02 -0.42
C SER A 95 19.63 8.39 -0.64
N LYS A 96 18.47 8.64 -0.03
CA LYS A 96 17.83 9.96 -0.08
C LYS A 96 18.68 11.04 0.59
N ARG A 97 19.35 10.72 1.70
CA ARG A 97 20.25 11.63 2.43
C ARG A 97 21.50 11.98 1.62
N GLN A 98 22.09 11.02 0.93
CA GLN A 98 23.36 11.20 0.21
C GLN A 98 23.20 11.61 -1.26
N CYS A 99 22.12 11.21 -1.92
CA CYS A 99 21.90 11.38 -3.36
C CYS A 99 20.62 12.17 -3.70
N GLY A 100 19.90 12.66 -2.69
CA GLY A 100 18.62 13.34 -2.89
C GLY A 100 17.46 12.40 -3.26
N LYS A 101 16.29 12.98 -3.52
CA LYS A 101 15.07 12.21 -3.87
C LYS A 101 15.23 11.53 -5.23
N ASN A 102 14.97 10.22 -5.28
CA ASN A 102 14.87 9.42 -6.49
C ASN A 102 13.41 9.02 -6.74
N ARG A 103 13.04 8.75 -8.01
CA ARG A 103 11.69 8.28 -8.35
C ARG A 103 11.34 6.94 -7.69
N ALA A 104 12.31 6.07 -7.41
CA ALA A 104 12.08 4.84 -6.67
C ALA A 104 11.53 5.09 -5.26
N HIS A 105 11.75 6.28 -4.67
CA HIS A 105 11.21 6.63 -3.37
C HIS A 105 9.71 6.95 -3.41
N GLU A 106 9.08 7.13 -4.58
CA GLU A 106 7.67 7.52 -4.70
C GLU A 106 6.69 6.41 -4.28
N VAL A 107 7.11 5.15 -4.39
CA VAL A 107 6.30 3.96 -4.07
C VAL A 107 7.14 3.02 -3.25
N PHE A 108 6.62 2.48 -2.14
CA PHE A 108 7.26 1.52 -1.21
C PHE A 108 7.93 0.32 -1.90
N PRO A 109 8.91 -0.39 -1.29
CA PRO A 109 9.62 -1.48 -1.95
C PRO A 109 8.65 -2.60 -2.36
N HIS A 110 8.65 -2.96 -3.64
CA HIS A 110 7.71 -3.92 -4.21
C HIS A 110 8.26 -4.59 -5.47
N ILE A 111 7.59 -5.67 -5.86
CA ILE A 111 7.67 -6.29 -7.19
C ILE A 111 6.30 -6.14 -7.86
N THR A 112 6.28 -5.59 -9.07
CA THR A 112 5.05 -5.42 -9.86
C THR A 112 4.59 -6.73 -10.47
N LEU A 113 3.42 -7.22 -10.05
CA LEU A 113 2.83 -8.47 -10.55
C LEU A 113 1.93 -8.24 -11.76
N CYS A 114 1.15 -7.16 -11.75
CA CYS A 114 0.26 -6.77 -12.85
C CYS A 114 0.47 -5.29 -13.20
N ASP A 115 0.19 -4.94 -14.45
CA ASP A 115 0.06 -3.53 -14.85
C ASP A 115 -1.09 -2.88 -14.08
N PHE A 116 -1.10 -1.55 -14.02
CA PHE A 116 -2.25 -0.83 -13.49
C PHE A 116 -3.51 -1.14 -14.31
N PHE A 117 -4.65 -1.34 -13.63
CA PHE A 117 -5.93 -1.67 -14.24
C PHE A 117 -7.08 -0.98 -13.52
N THR A 118 -8.17 -0.68 -14.21
CA THR A 118 -9.37 -0.12 -13.59
C THR A 118 -10.34 -1.22 -13.17
N CYS A 119 -11.13 -0.94 -12.13
CA CYS A 119 -12.23 -1.79 -11.70
C CYS A 119 -13.40 -0.91 -11.25
N GLU A 120 -14.60 -1.21 -11.72
CA GLU A 120 -15.82 -0.54 -11.24
C GLU A 120 -16.01 -0.76 -9.75
N ASP A 121 -16.44 0.29 -9.03
CA ASP A 121 -16.54 0.27 -7.57
C ASP A 121 -17.42 -0.89 -7.05
N GLN A 122 -18.46 -1.26 -7.79
CA GLN A 122 -19.39 -2.36 -7.44
C GLN A 122 -18.80 -3.77 -7.60
N LYS A 123 -17.69 -3.91 -8.33
CA LYS A 123 -17.03 -5.19 -8.64
C LYS A 123 -15.78 -5.43 -7.78
N VAL A 124 -15.40 -4.49 -6.91
CA VAL A 124 -14.15 -4.55 -6.13
C VAL A 124 -14.10 -5.72 -5.15
N GLU A 125 -15.23 -6.12 -4.55
CA GLU A 125 -15.28 -7.33 -3.70
C GLU A 125 -14.92 -8.60 -4.49
N ILE A 126 -15.25 -8.65 -5.78
CA ILE A 126 -14.85 -9.77 -6.66
C ILE A 126 -13.32 -9.82 -6.79
N LEU A 127 -12.63 -8.67 -6.83
CA LEU A 127 -11.16 -8.65 -6.84
C LEU A 127 -10.57 -9.20 -5.54
N TYR A 128 -11.23 -8.94 -4.40
CA TYR A 128 -10.78 -9.45 -3.10
C TYR A 128 -10.92 -10.97 -3.03
N ASP A 129 -12.07 -11.49 -3.45
CA ASP A 129 -12.33 -12.92 -3.52
C ASP A 129 -11.37 -13.62 -4.49
N THR A 130 -11.08 -12.99 -5.63
CA THR A 130 -10.09 -13.48 -6.59
C THR A 130 -8.70 -13.52 -5.99
N LEU A 131 -8.23 -12.43 -5.35
CA LEU A 131 -6.91 -12.42 -4.70
C LEU A 131 -6.80 -13.52 -3.64
N LYS A 132 -7.84 -13.67 -2.80
CA LYS A 132 -7.87 -14.72 -1.77
C LYS A 132 -7.78 -16.11 -2.40
N ARG A 133 -8.64 -16.40 -3.38
CA ARG A 133 -8.76 -17.73 -4.00
C ARG A 133 -7.50 -18.12 -4.76
N VAL A 134 -6.97 -17.21 -5.57
CA VAL A 134 -5.70 -17.44 -6.28
C VAL A 134 -4.56 -17.57 -5.28
N GLY A 135 -4.52 -16.74 -4.23
CA GLY A 135 -3.58 -16.91 -3.13
C GLY A 135 -3.65 -18.31 -2.51
N ASP A 136 -4.84 -18.81 -2.20
CA ASP A 136 -5.06 -20.15 -1.62
C ASP A 136 -4.55 -21.26 -2.55
N ILE A 137 -4.79 -21.16 -3.86
CA ILE A 137 -4.29 -22.11 -4.87
C ILE A 137 -2.75 -22.16 -4.86
N PHE A 138 -2.11 -21.00 -4.76
CA PHE A 138 -0.65 -20.89 -4.81
C PHE A 138 0.02 -21.07 -3.43
N SER A 139 -0.73 -21.08 -2.34
CA SER A 139 -0.21 -21.10 -0.96
C SER A 139 0.81 -22.22 -0.70
N GLN A 140 0.65 -23.39 -1.33
CA GLN A 140 1.52 -24.55 -1.13
C GLN A 140 2.74 -24.57 -2.05
N CYS A 141 2.67 -23.92 -3.22
CA CYS A 141 3.76 -23.88 -4.19
C CYS A 141 4.52 -22.55 -4.21
N PHE A 142 4.01 -21.54 -3.50
CA PHE A 142 4.67 -20.25 -3.39
C PHE A 142 6.01 -20.40 -2.66
N PRO A 143 7.11 -19.82 -3.19
CA PRO A 143 8.42 -20.05 -2.63
C PRO A 143 8.54 -19.47 -1.21
N PRO A 144 9.13 -20.23 -0.26
CA PRO A 144 9.31 -19.79 1.12
C PRO A 144 10.27 -18.59 1.23
N SER A 145 11.20 -18.48 0.29
CA SER A 145 12.16 -17.40 0.12
C SER A 145 12.32 -17.12 -1.37
N ILE A 146 12.49 -15.87 -1.75
CA ILE A 146 12.70 -15.47 -3.15
C ILE A 146 14.16 -15.05 -3.29
N SER A 147 14.90 -15.71 -4.18
CA SER A 147 16.29 -15.35 -4.46
C SER A 147 16.36 -13.99 -5.15
N LEU A 148 17.14 -13.08 -4.58
CA LEU A 148 17.31 -11.71 -5.07
C LEU A 148 18.76 -11.45 -5.46
N THR A 149 19.01 -11.23 -6.75
CA THR A 149 20.33 -10.91 -7.27
C THR A 149 20.46 -9.42 -7.54
N LEU A 150 21.41 -8.76 -6.88
CA LEU A 150 21.67 -7.34 -7.09
C LEU A 150 22.19 -7.09 -8.51
N HIS A 151 21.56 -6.16 -9.21
CA HIS A 151 21.98 -5.67 -10.51
C HIS A 151 22.17 -4.16 -10.48
N ALA A 152 23.30 -3.72 -11.02
CA ALA A 152 23.65 -2.30 -11.15
C ALA A 152 24.02 -1.99 -12.59
N SER A 153 23.46 -0.89 -13.10
CA SER A 153 23.80 -0.29 -14.39
C SER A 153 23.82 1.25 -14.25
N PRO A 154 24.32 2.00 -15.26
CA PRO A 154 24.55 3.45 -15.15
C PRO A 154 23.34 4.31 -14.74
N SER A 155 22.12 3.78 -14.86
CA SER A 155 20.90 4.50 -14.50
C SER A 155 19.84 3.62 -13.82
N TYR A 156 20.20 2.40 -13.40
CA TYR A 156 19.28 1.50 -12.72
C TYR A 156 20.02 0.66 -11.69
N LEU A 157 19.40 0.50 -10.52
CA LEU A 157 19.87 -0.32 -9.41
C LEU A 157 18.67 -1.03 -8.79
N GLY A 158 18.75 -2.33 -8.66
CA GLY A 158 17.66 -3.14 -8.12
C GLY A 158 18.02 -4.60 -7.99
N PHE A 159 17.12 -5.37 -7.40
CA PHE A 159 17.25 -6.82 -7.35
C PHE A 159 16.41 -7.47 -8.45
N PHE A 160 16.97 -8.46 -9.12
CA PHE A 160 16.23 -9.36 -10.02
C PHE A 160 16.00 -10.70 -9.34
N ILE A 161 14.92 -11.35 -9.75
CA ILE A 161 14.54 -12.67 -9.26
C ILE A 161 15.05 -13.73 -10.23
N ASP A 162 15.50 -14.87 -9.71
CA ASP A 162 15.94 -15.99 -10.54
C ASP A 162 14.80 -16.58 -11.38
N ASP A 163 15.15 -17.40 -12.38
CA ASP A 163 14.18 -17.96 -13.33
C ASP A 163 13.18 -18.91 -12.65
N ILE A 164 13.61 -19.65 -11.62
CA ILE A 164 12.79 -20.64 -10.91
C ILE A 164 11.64 -19.93 -10.20
N HIS A 165 11.95 -18.94 -9.36
CA HIS A 165 10.95 -18.18 -8.62
C HIS A 165 10.13 -17.28 -9.56
N THR A 166 10.76 -16.74 -10.61
CA THR A 166 10.07 -15.92 -11.63
C THR A 166 8.90 -16.66 -12.29
N ASN A 167 9.04 -17.97 -12.55
CA ASN A 167 7.96 -18.76 -13.16
C ASN A 167 6.74 -18.85 -12.23
N VAL A 168 6.95 -19.13 -10.93
CA VAL A 168 5.85 -19.20 -9.95
C VAL A 168 5.14 -17.85 -9.81
N LEU A 169 5.90 -16.75 -9.76
CA LEU A 169 5.33 -15.40 -9.70
C LEU A 169 4.54 -15.04 -10.97
N ARG A 170 5.02 -15.49 -12.15
CA ARG A 170 4.34 -15.25 -13.43
C ARG A 170 3.03 -16.01 -13.50
N ASP A 171 3.04 -17.27 -13.07
CA ASP A 171 1.84 -18.12 -13.03
C ASP A 171 0.81 -17.55 -12.05
N PHE A 172 1.24 -17.08 -10.88
CA PHE A 172 0.37 -16.40 -9.91
C PHE A 172 -0.25 -15.13 -10.50
N ALA A 173 0.57 -14.27 -11.11
CA ALA A 173 0.11 -13.03 -11.74
C ALA A 173 -0.85 -13.31 -12.91
N GLN A 174 -0.57 -14.33 -13.72
CA GLN A 174 -1.42 -14.75 -14.84
C GLN A 174 -2.77 -15.29 -14.34
N ALA A 175 -2.76 -16.12 -13.30
CA ALA A 175 -3.98 -16.66 -12.70
C ALA A 175 -4.88 -15.53 -12.14
N PHE A 176 -4.31 -14.63 -11.35
CA PHE A 176 -5.02 -13.45 -10.85
C PHE A 176 -5.58 -12.60 -12.00
N SER A 177 -4.74 -12.29 -13.00
CA SER A 177 -5.13 -11.47 -14.13
C SER A 177 -6.29 -12.07 -14.92
N SER A 178 -6.22 -13.37 -15.23
CA SER A 178 -7.25 -14.09 -15.97
C SER A 178 -8.56 -14.16 -15.19
N GLU A 179 -8.51 -14.49 -13.90
CA GLU A 179 -9.71 -14.61 -13.07
C GLU A 179 -10.35 -13.25 -12.77
N ALA A 180 -9.55 -12.23 -12.47
CA ALA A 180 -10.04 -10.85 -12.29
C ALA A 180 -10.70 -10.33 -13.58
N SER A 181 -10.10 -10.61 -14.75
CA SER A 181 -10.69 -10.21 -16.03
C SER A 181 -12.01 -10.93 -16.31
N ALA A 182 -12.09 -12.23 -16.01
CA ALA A 182 -13.29 -13.02 -16.24
C ALA A 182 -14.44 -12.68 -15.28
N MET A 183 -14.13 -12.42 -14.00
CA MET A 183 -15.12 -12.30 -12.95
C MET A 183 -15.52 -10.85 -12.65
N ALA A 184 -14.56 -9.92 -12.72
CA ALA A 184 -14.76 -8.51 -12.43
C ALA A 184 -14.76 -7.63 -13.68
N ASP A 185 -14.67 -8.22 -14.89
CA ASP A 185 -14.68 -7.51 -16.17
C ASP A 185 -13.63 -6.38 -16.21
N CYS A 186 -12.47 -6.66 -15.60
CA CYS A 186 -11.35 -5.74 -15.53
C CYS A 186 -10.35 -6.05 -16.65
N HIS A 187 -9.69 -5.04 -17.21
CA HIS A 187 -8.61 -5.27 -18.16
C HIS A 187 -7.26 -5.41 -17.44
N VAL A 188 -7.09 -6.54 -16.76
CA VAL A 188 -5.83 -6.84 -16.05
C VAL A 188 -4.84 -7.48 -17.02
N LYS A 189 -3.58 -7.03 -16.98
CA LYS A 189 -2.47 -7.66 -17.70
C LYS A 189 -1.39 -8.07 -16.72
N PRO A 190 -0.90 -9.32 -16.77
CA PRO A 190 0.23 -9.73 -15.94
C PRO A 190 1.50 -9.03 -16.43
N CYS A 191 2.44 -8.77 -15.51
CA CYS A 191 3.72 -8.20 -15.85
C CYS A 191 4.52 -9.17 -16.74
N LEU A 192 4.80 -8.74 -17.98
CA LEU A 192 5.58 -9.53 -18.94
C LEU A 192 7.08 -9.25 -18.86
N LYS A 193 7.48 -8.18 -18.16
CA LYS A 193 8.88 -7.83 -17.94
C LYS A 193 9.49 -8.76 -16.90
N GLN A 194 10.81 -8.85 -16.89
CA GLN A 194 11.51 -9.55 -15.83
C GLN A 194 11.15 -8.92 -14.47
N PHE A 195 10.72 -9.75 -13.52
CA PHE A 195 10.39 -9.26 -12.18
C PHE A 195 11.64 -8.68 -11.52
N HIS A 196 11.43 -7.57 -10.81
CA HIS A 196 12.50 -6.86 -10.14
C HIS A 196 11.95 -6.07 -8.97
N LEU A 197 12.79 -5.86 -7.96
CA LEU A 197 12.60 -4.91 -6.88
C LEU A 197 13.52 -3.72 -7.14
N THR A 198 12.94 -2.56 -7.44
CA THR A 198 13.72 -1.36 -7.77
C THR A 198 14.25 -0.69 -6.50
N LEU A 199 15.56 -0.42 -6.45
CA LEU A 199 16.17 0.37 -5.39
C LEU A 199 16.31 1.84 -5.78
N ALA A 200 16.78 2.09 -7.01
CA ALA A 200 16.91 3.42 -7.59
C ALA A 200 16.90 3.33 -9.12
N HIS A 201 16.34 4.32 -9.80
CA HIS A 201 16.37 4.37 -11.27
C HIS A 201 16.39 5.79 -11.80
N LYS A 202 16.89 5.98 -13.03
CA LYS A 202 17.07 7.29 -13.68
C LYS A 202 17.85 8.28 -12.80
N PHE A 203 18.83 7.80 -12.04
CA PHE A 203 19.72 8.63 -11.22
C PHE A 203 20.91 9.13 -12.06
N TYR A 204 21.56 10.20 -11.58
CA TYR A 204 22.74 10.75 -12.24
C TYR A 204 23.97 9.84 -12.07
N PRO A 205 24.88 9.76 -13.06
CA PRO A 205 26.06 8.89 -12.99
C PRO A 205 26.94 9.10 -11.74
N HIS A 206 27.05 10.33 -11.24
CA HIS A 206 27.86 10.62 -10.05
C HIS A 206 27.30 10.01 -8.75
N HIS A 207 26.02 9.61 -8.72
CA HIS A 207 25.42 8.90 -7.59
C HIS A 207 25.70 7.39 -7.61
N GLN A 208 26.13 6.82 -8.75
CA GLN A 208 26.21 5.38 -8.95
C GLN A 208 27.05 4.67 -7.88
N LYS A 209 28.28 5.15 -7.63
CA LYS A 209 29.19 4.53 -6.66
C LYS A 209 28.59 4.48 -5.24
N THR A 210 27.97 5.57 -4.81
CA THR A 210 27.33 5.67 -3.49
C THR A 210 26.14 4.71 -3.38
N LEU A 211 25.27 4.69 -4.39
CA LEU A 211 24.10 3.82 -4.42
C LEU A 211 24.50 2.34 -4.43
N GLU A 212 25.50 1.95 -5.22
CA GLU A 212 26.03 0.58 -5.25
C GLU A 212 26.63 0.16 -3.90
N GLN A 213 27.36 1.06 -3.23
CA GLN A 213 27.92 0.80 -1.90
C GLN A 213 26.83 0.56 -0.87
N LEU A 214 25.78 1.39 -0.86
CA LEU A 214 24.65 1.23 0.03
C LEU A 214 23.86 -0.05 -0.26
N ALA A 215 23.66 -0.40 -1.53
CA ALA A 215 22.92 -1.60 -1.91
C ALA A 215 23.64 -2.89 -1.53
N LYS A 216 24.98 -2.90 -1.53
CA LYS A 216 25.78 -4.05 -1.06
C LYS A 216 25.59 -4.35 0.43
N CYS A 217 25.10 -3.40 1.22
CA CYS A 217 24.79 -3.61 2.64
C CYS A 217 23.44 -4.31 2.86
N ILE A 218 22.63 -4.46 1.82
CA ILE A 218 21.37 -5.20 1.89
C ILE A 218 21.68 -6.67 1.69
N ASN A 219 21.45 -7.48 2.73
CA ASN A 219 21.52 -8.93 2.61
C ASN A 219 20.19 -9.45 2.03
N PRO A 220 20.16 -10.00 0.80
CA PRO A 220 18.94 -10.52 0.18
C PRO A 220 18.40 -11.79 0.85
N GLU A 221 19.24 -12.51 1.60
CA GLU A 221 18.88 -13.76 2.29
C GLU A 221 18.23 -13.51 3.67
N GLU A 222 17.98 -12.25 4.03
CA GLU A 222 17.28 -11.92 5.27
C GLU A 222 15.87 -12.55 5.28
N PRO A 223 15.40 -13.06 6.44
CA PRO A 223 14.05 -13.56 6.58
C PRO A 223 13.03 -12.51 6.14
N CYS A 224 12.15 -12.91 5.23
CA CYS A 224 11.14 -12.05 4.63
C CYS A 224 9.84 -12.84 4.47
N GLN A 225 8.72 -12.26 4.90
CA GLN A 225 7.41 -12.74 4.50
C GLN A 225 6.95 -11.92 3.30
N TRP A 226 6.59 -12.62 2.23
CA TRP A 226 6.10 -12.00 1.02
C TRP A 226 4.58 -11.89 1.06
N VAL A 227 4.09 -10.70 0.72
CA VAL A 227 2.67 -10.37 0.77
C VAL A 227 2.22 -9.86 -0.59
N ALA A 228 1.27 -10.55 -1.21
CA ALA A 228 0.57 -10.01 -2.38
C ALA A 228 -0.48 -9.01 -1.89
N ALA A 229 -0.33 -7.73 -2.22
CA ALA A 229 -1.18 -6.67 -1.73
C ALA A 229 -1.79 -5.88 -2.89
N LEU A 230 -3.11 -5.70 -2.82
CA LEU A 230 -3.88 -4.90 -3.75
C LEU A 230 -3.93 -3.45 -3.25
N TYR A 231 -3.48 -2.53 -4.09
CA TYR A 231 -3.55 -1.10 -3.84
C TYR A 231 -4.40 -0.43 -4.90
N SER A 232 -4.95 0.73 -4.57
CA SER A 232 -5.57 1.61 -5.55
C SER A 232 -5.09 3.04 -5.41
N ARG A 233 -5.33 3.81 -6.48
CA ARG A 233 -5.19 5.26 -6.52
C ARG A 233 -6.33 5.88 -7.33
N ASP A 234 -6.59 7.15 -7.06
CA ASP A 234 -7.52 7.92 -7.86
C ASP A 234 -6.94 8.20 -9.25
N MET A 235 -7.60 7.70 -10.29
CA MET A 235 -7.11 7.78 -11.67
C MET A 235 -7.04 9.22 -12.20
N ARG A 236 -7.77 10.15 -11.60
CA ARG A 236 -7.79 11.57 -12.03
C ARG A 236 -6.48 12.27 -11.72
N PHE A 237 -5.81 11.83 -10.67
CA PHE A 237 -4.64 12.51 -10.13
C PHE A 237 -3.33 11.77 -10.41
N VAL A 238 -3.32 10.81 -11.34
CA VAL A 238 -2.14 10.01 -11.69
C VAL A 238 -0.94 10.90 -12.04
N HIS A 239 -1.17 11.94 -12.83
CA HIS A 239 -0.13 12.88 -13.28
C HIS A 239 0.06 14.11 -12.39
N TYR A 240 -0.66 14.17 -11.26
CA TYR A 240 -0.60 15.32 -10.37
C TYR A 240 0.58 15.18 -9.40
N GLN A 241 1.20 16.30 -9.07
CA GLN A 241 2.14 16.35 -7.95
C GLN A 241 1.35 16.19 -6.64
N ARG A 242 1.90 15.42 -5.70
CA ARG A 242 1.36 15.30 -4.34
C ARG A 242 2.14 16.20 -3.41
N LEU A 243 1.42 17.02 -2.65
CA LEU A 243 1.96 17.82 -1.56
C LEU A 243 1.41 17.32 -0.23
N ARG A 244 2.18 17.46 0.84
CA ARG A 244 1.76 17.24 2.23
C ARG A 244 1.77 18.59 2.96
N ALA A 245 0.67 18.95 3.60
CA ALA A 245 0.58 20.14 4.43
C ALA A 245 1.37 19.95 5.72
N LEU A 246 2.29 20.88 6.00
CA LEU A 246 3.07 20.95 7.23
C LEU A 246 2.33 21.73 8.33
N PHE A 247 1.51 22.71 7.92
CA PHE A 247 0.78 23.58 8.82
C PHE A 247 -0.69 23.67 8.44
N GLN A 248 -1.51 24.10 9.40
CA GLN A 248 -2.89 24.44 9.14
C GLN A 248 -3.00 25.81 8.47
N TYR A 249 -3.90 25.94 7.50
CA TYR A 249 -4.29 27.20 6.90
C TYR A 249 -5.81 27.34 6.90
N LYS A 250 -6.31 28.49 7.36
CA LYS A 250 -7.73 28.84 7.32
C LYS A 250 -7.93 29.83 6.17
N PRO A 251 -8.86 29.54 5.24
CA PRO A 251 -9.21 30.45 4.15
C PRO A 251 -9.62 31.83 4.66
N GLN A 252 -9.09 32.86 4.04
CA GLN A 252 -9.51 34.26 4.14
C GLN A 252 -10.47 34.64 3.01
N ASN A 253 -10.30 34.01 1.84
CA ASN A 253 -11.16 34.19 0.66
C ASN A 253 -11.92 32.90 0.30
N ILE A 254 -12.97 33.04 -0.51
CA ILE A 254 -13.87 31.92 -0.88
C ILE A 254 -13.24 30.90 -1.83
N ASP A 255 -12.21 31.32 -2.56
CA ASP A 255 -11.44 30.52 -3.53
C ASP A 255 -10.21 29.84 -2.90
N GLU A 256 -9.97 30.07 -1.61
CA GLU A 256 -8.88 29.47 -0.87
C GLU A 256 -9.27 28.13 -0.22
N LEU A 257 -8.32 27.20 -0.22
CA LEU A 257 -8.49 25.84 0.28
C LEU A 257 -8.07 25.74 1.75
N MET A 258 -8.99 25.26 2.59
CA MET A 258 -8.67 24.91 3.97
C MET A 258 -7.79 23.66 4.01
N ILE A 259 -6.59 23.78 4.58
CA ILE A 259 -5.68 22.65 4.82
C ILE A 259 -5.37 22.51 6.31
N LYS A 260 -5.21 21.27 6.78
CA LYS A 260 -4.73 20.90 8.12
C LYS A 260 -3.37 20.22 7.99
N ALA A 261 -2.56 20.30 9.04
CA ALA A 261 -1.29 19.58 9.08
C ALA A 261 -1.50 18.07 8.83
N GLY A 262 -0.70 17.51 7.93
CA GLY A 262 -0.78 16.12 7.46
C GLY A 262 -1.70 15.88 6.27
N ASP A 263 -2.46 16.88 5.81
CA ASP A 263 -3.31 16.71 4.62
C ASP A 263 -2.49 16.51 3.35
N PHE A 264 -3.00 15.69 2.43
CA PHE A 264 -2.48 15.57 1.09
C PHE A 264 -3.25 16.46 0.11
N ILE A 265 -2.53 17.04 -0.83
CA ILE A 265 -3.06 17.93 -1.87
C ILE A 265 -2.54 17.47 -3.23
N TYR A 266 -3.45 17.33 -4.20
CA TYR A 266 -3.11 17.09 -5.58
C TYR A 266 -2.95 18.42 -6.30
N VAL A 267 -1.82 18.60 -6.99
CA VAL A 267 -1.47 19.81 -7.73
C VAL A 267 -1.22 19.43 -9.19
N ASP A 268 -2.00 20.00 -10.09
CA ASP A 268 -1.77 19.85 -11.52
C ASP A 268 -0.60 20.75 -11.95
N PRO A 269 0.54 20.20 -12.41
CA PRO A 269 1.69 21.01 -12.82
C PRO A 269 1.41 21.89 -14.05
N MET A 270 0.39 21.57 -14.86
CA MET A 270 0.06 22.32 -16.08
C MET A 270 -0.76 23.59 -15.81
N HIS A 271 -1.40 23.68 -14.64
CA HIS A 271 -2.33 24.76 -14.30
C HIS A 271 -1.82 25.64 -13.15
N GLN A 272 -0.52 25.95 -13.13
CA GLN A 272 0.11 26.82 -12.12
C GLN A 272 0.62 28.17 -12.66
N CYS A 273 0.64 28.37 -13.97
CA CYS A 273 1.30 29.54 -14.58
C CYS A 273 0.66 30.89 -14.22
N ASP A 274 -0.64 30.91 -13.91
CA ASP A 274 -1.39 32.13 -13.58
C ASP A 274 -1.54 32.36 -12.07
N VAL A 275 -0.88 31.55 -11.24
CA VAL A 275 -0.97 31.64 -9.78
C VAL A 275 0.03 32.68 -9.27
N SER A 276 -0.40 33.52 -8.33
CA SER A 276 0.47 34.51 -7.70
C SER A 276 1.61 33.85 -6.93
N GLU A 277 2.76 34.51 -6.87
CA GLU A 277 3.95 34.00 -6.17
C GLU A 277 3.63 33.61 -4.71
N GLY A 278 4.12 32.45 -4.28
CA GLY A 278 3.90 31.90 -2.93
C GLY A 278 2.57 31.16 -2.74
N TRP A 279 1.72 31.09 -3.77
CA TRP A 279 0.48 30.34 -3.77
C TRP A 279 0.53 29.21 -4.80
N VAL A 280 -0.27 28.18 -4.55
CA VAL A 280 -0.48 27.07 -5.48
C VAL A 280 -1.97 26.75 -5.52
N ILE A 281 -2.48 26.30 -6.66
CA ILE A 281 -3.84 25.78 -6.75
C ILE A 281 -3.85 24.27 -6.68
N GLY A 282 -4.62 23.72 -5.74
CA GLY A 282 -4.65 22.29 -5.47
C GLY A 282 -6.03 21.77 -5.15
N ILE A 283 -6.15 20.44 -5.14
CA ILE A 283 -7.34 19.69 -4.77
C ILE A 283 -7.05 18.92 -3.49
N SER A 284 -7.85 19.12 -2.45
CA SER A 284 -7.68 18.39 -1.19
C SER A 284 -8.02 16.91 -1.38
N HIS A 285 -7.09 16.02 -1.06
CA HIS A 285 -7.36 14.57 -1.02
C HIS A 285 -8.44 14.22 0.02
N ARG A 286 -8.60 15.04 1.08
CA ARG A 286 -9.56 14.78 2.15
C ARG A 286 -10.98 15.18 1.78
N THR A 287 -11.16 16.20 0.95
CA THR A 287 -12.48 16.80 0.72
C THR A 287 -12.88 16.91 -0.74
N GLY A 288 -11.98 16.57 -1.68
CA GLY A 288 -12.18 16.74 -3.13
C GLY A 288 -12.30 18.21 -3.59
N CYS A 289 -12.27 19.17 -2.67
CA CYS A 289 -12.43 20.58 -2.98
C CYS A 289 -11.15 21.16 -3.59
N ARG A 290 -11.32 22.06 -4.57
CA ARG A 290 -10.25 22.80 -5.22
C ARG A 290 -10.14 24.21 -4.64
N GLY A 291 -8.92 24.73 -4.48
CA GLY A 291 -8.70 26.12 -4.11
C GLY A 291 -7.23 26.49 -3.98
N PHE A 292 -6.96 27.76 -3.70
CA PHE A 292 -5.62 28.30 -3.46
C PHE A 292 -5.12 27.96 -2.06
N LEU A 293 -3.84 27.61 -1.95
CA LEU A 293 -3.18 27.39 -0.66
C LEU A 293 -1.76 27.97 -0.67
N PRO A 294 -1.20 28.37 0.49
CA PRO A 294 0.19 28.83 0.56
C PRO A 294 1.15 27.69 0.26
N GLU A 295 2.04 27.88 -0.72
CA GLU A 295 3.00 26.85 -1.14
C GLU A 295 3.99 26.53 0.00
N ASN A 296 4.44 27.55 0.72
CA ASN A 296 5.38 27.43 1.85
C ASN A 296 4.80 26.68 3.07
N TYR A 297 3.51 26.34 3.05
CA TYR A 297 2.88 25.51 4.09
C TYR A 297 2.94 24.02 3.75
N THR A 298 3.58 23.65 2.65
CA THR A 298 3.59 22.29 2.14
C THR A 298 5.00 21.79 1.82
N GLU A 299 5.12 20.48 1.68
CA GLU A 299 6.29 19.83 1.11
C GLU A 299 5.87 18.77 0.08
N LYS A 300 6.81 18.29 -0.73
CA LYS A 300 6.53 17.20 -1.68
C LYS A 300 6.30 15.88 -0.95
N ALA A 301 5.14 15.27 -1.17
CA ALA A 301 4.81 13.94 -0.67
C ALA A 301 5.29 12.85 -1.64
N HIS A 302 5.15 11.59 -1.23
CA HIS A 302 5.33 10.44 -2.09
C HIS A 302 4.03 10.11 -2.83
N GLU A 303 4.12 9.60 -4.05
CA GLU A 303 2.93 9.19 -4.80
C GLU A 303 2.05 8.19 -4.03
N SER A 304 2.69 7.19 -3.42
CA SER A 304 2.00 6.13 -2.67
C SER A 304 1.39 6.57 -1.33
N ASP A 305 1.68 7.79 -0.86
CA ASP A 305 1.11 8.30 0.40
C ASP A 305 -0.41 8.49 0.33
N THR A 306 -0.96 8.67 -0.88
CA THR A 306 -2.41 8.78 -1.11
C THR A 306 -3.03 7.49 -1.63
N TRP A 307 -2.28 6.38 -1.69
CA TRP A 307 -2.82 5.11 -2.17
C TRP A 307 -3.60 4.41 -1.08
N VAL A 308 -4.64 3.69 -1.47
CA VAL A 308 -5.46 2.91 -0.55
C VAL A 308 -4.97 1.47 -0.61
N LYS A 309 -4.59 0.91 0.54
CA LYS A 309 -4.33 -0.53 0.68
C LYS A 309 -5.64 -1.26 0.95
N HIS A 310 -5.99 -2.22 0.10
CA HIS A 310 -7.25 -2.95 0.15
C HIS A 310 -7.12 -4.27 0.91
N ARG A 311 -6.76 -5.34 0.20
CA ARG A 311 -6.60 -6.69 0.72
C ARG A 311 -5.19 -7.18 0.46
N GLU A 312 -4.76 -8.06 1.34
CA GLU A 312 -3.47 -8.69 1.26
C GLU A 312 -3.60 -10.20 1.41
N TYR A 313 -2.75 -10.92 0.70
CA TYR A 313 -2.56 -12.34 0.85
C TYR A 313 -1.14 -12.60 1.32
N VAL A 314 -1.01 -13.16 2.52
CA VAL A 314 0.28 -13.49 3.14
C VAL A 314 0.64 -14.92 2.77
N PHE A 315 1.75 -15.10 2.06
CA PHE A 315 2.26 -16.44 1.78
C PHE A 315 3.00 -16.95 3.01
N VAL A 316 2.45 -18.01 3.63
CA VAL A 316 3.04 -18.59 4.84
C VAL A 316 4.28 -19.37 4.44
N THR A 317 5.44 -18.92 4.90
CA THR A 317 6.67 -19.72 4.86
C THR A 317 6.43 -20.97 5.71
N ALA A 318 6.47 -22.16 5.10
CA ALA A 318 6.49 -23.40 5.86
C ALA A 318 7.69 -23.35 6.82
N SER A 319 7.43 -23.15 8.11
CA SER A 319 8.46 -23.24 9.13
C SER A 319 9.11 -24.61 8.99
N ARG A 320 10.44 -24.67 8.84
CA ARG A 320 11.18 -25.92 9.06
C ARG A 320 10.78 -26.40 10.45
N SER A 321 9.93 -27.43 10.51
CA SER A 321 9.54 -28.06 11.74
C SER A 321 10.80 -28.65 12.38
N SER A 322 11.40 -27.93 13.31
CA SER A 322 12.27 -28.55 14.31
C SER A 322 11.36 -29.32 15.26
N THR A 323 11.01 -30.55 14.88
CA THR A 323 10.67 -31.59 15.85
C THR A 323 11.92 -31.84 16.68
N GLN A 324 12.04 -31.17 17.83
CA GLN A 324 12.73 -31.74 18.97
C GLN A 324 11.70 -31.98 20.06
N THR A 325 11.27 -33.24 20.09
CA THR A 325 10.66 -33.87 21.25
C THR A 325 11.71 -33.81 22.36
N GLU A 326 11.61 -32.87 23.28
CA GLU A 326 12.31 -32.98 24.56
C GLU A 326 11.62 -34.10 25.34
N ARG A 327 12.23 -35.29 25.28
CA ARG A 327 12.00 -36.36 26.24
C ARG A 327 12.70 -35.97 27.54
N GLU A 328 11.93 -35.66 28.58
CA GLU A 328 12.44 -35.57 29.95
C GLU A 328 13.04 -36.94 30.38
N PRO A 329 14.26 -36.99 30.95
CA PRO A 329 14.76 -38.17 31.62
C PRO A 329 14.20 -38.21 33.05
N ASN A 330 13.37 -39.22 33.28
CA ASN A 330 12.75 -39.58 34.55
C ASN A 330 13.82 -40.04 35.57
N VAL A 331 14.18 -39.19 36.53
CA VAL A 331 15.04 -39.57 37.66
C VAL A 331 14.17 -39.88 38.88
N LYS A 332 14.11 -41.18 39.20
CA LYS A 332 13.51 -41.72 40.44
C LYS A 332 14.29 -41.23 41.66
N LEU A 333 13.60 -40.68 42.65
CA LEU A 333 14.09 -40.57 44.03
C LEU A 333 13.04 -41.13 44.98
N ASN A 334 13.28 -42.36 45.44
CA ASN A 334 12.74 -42.89 46.69
C ASN A 334 13.73 -42.53 47.80
N GLY A 335 13.23 -42.05 48.94
CA GLY A 335 14.03 -41.86 50.14
C GLY A 335 13.30 -41.04 51.20
N GLU A 336 12.75 -41.73 52.19
CA GLU A 336 11.91 -41.24 53.28
C GLU A 336 12.59 -40.31 54.29
N ALA A 337 11.73 -39.49 54.90
CA ALA A 337 11.66 -39.09 56.33
C ALA A 337 12.80 -38.29 56.98
N HIS A 338 12.52 -37.04 57.35
CA HIS A 338 12.28 -36.66 58.77
C HIS A 338 11.91 -35.16 58.89
N ASN A 339 10.82 -34.89 59.59
CA ASN A 339 10.55 -33.63 60.31
C ASN A 339 11.15 -33.78 61.72
N PRO A 340 11.57 -32.69 62.43
CA PRO A 340 10.56 -31.88 63.12
C PRO A 340 10.90 -30.39 63.43
N SER A 341 9.80 -29.65 63.65
CA SER A 341 9.51 -28.70 64.75
C SER A 341 10.17 -27.30 64.87
N ILE A 342 9.28 -26.29 64.82
CA ILE A 342 8.94 -25.27 65.85
C ILE A 342 9.77 -23.97 66.01
N SER A 343 8.98 -22.87 66.07
CA SER A 343 9.21 -21.52 66.66
C SER A 343 10.12 -20.56 65.86
N GLY A 344 9.89 -19.25 65.80
CA GLY A 344 8.87 -18.38 66.36
C GLY A 344 9.37 -16.92 66.32
N SER A 345 8.46 -15.98 66.07
CA SER A 345 8.52 -14.55 66.44
C SER A 345 9.53 -13.55 65.83
N ARG A 346 8.92 -12.46 65.33
CA ARG A 346 9.14 -11.02 65.64
C ARG A 346 10.23 -10.20 64.90
N THR A 347 9.69 -9.24 64.13
CA THR A 347 9.99 -7.78 64.09
C THR A 347 11.43 -7.29 64.04
N SER A 348 11.75 -6.50 63.01
CA SER A 348 12.08 -5.07 63.17
C SER A 348 12.12 -4.35 61.83
N ALA A 349 11.43 -3.22 61.75
CA ALA A 349 11.67 -2.16 60.79
C ALA A 349 13.08 -1.57 60.97
N LEU A 350 13.66 -1.01 59.90
CA LEU A 350 14.43 0.23 59.97
C LEU A 350 14.66 0.79 58.55
N SER A 351 14.19 2.03 58.39
CA SER A 351 14.47 2.96 57.30
C SER A 351 15.85 3.62 57.49
N LEU A 352 16.22 4.44 56.50
CA LEU A 352 17.39 5.32 56.33
C LEU A 352 18.44 4.66 55.41
N GLN A 353 18.82 5.26 54.28
CA GLN A 353 18.97 6.68 53.98
C GLN A 353 18.77 6.97 52.49
#